data_AF-A0A940WK56-F1
#
_entry.id   AF-A0A940WK56-F1
#
_cell.length_a   1.000
_cell.length_b   1.000
_cell.length_c   1.000
_cell.angle_alpha   90.00
_cell.angle_beta   90.00
_cell.angle_gamma   90.00
#
_symmetry.space_group_name_H-M   'P 1'
#
loop_
_entity.id
_entity.type
_entity.pdbx_description
1 polymer ?
#
loop_
_entity_poly.entity_id
_entity_poly.type
_entity_poly.pdbx_seq_one_letter_code
_entity_poly.pdbx_strand_id
1 'polypeptide(L)'
;MGEETHPFDAHRTLMCEDRAGSLAGWQVSSLLTEIADVLMVRFMPENDHEELYGRFEAAASELDRRGLDADSIIRYGMLSEILGPLLIELLIGQILPGEDRGDQLWQTRVDVEGWRKLLRMHSPPTGGTEEVSDLVNTTAEVFAPLLNWAAQASMSDLVTLRLPDHEQFWKCIPLPRDYRAITIQYRWLVERLTATYLKQWTLASLLLEYRFRQNLQSMSFPAWVIEARDVPLDDVAKSIAHRTAVDWEPASEGLPQPKFLLAEMANHARGLLKAGRAADAAALFEFALEKWPDDIEARNNLGFCLISSDPERALTHLNTAAREGYEPALVNTYNRMCCYIALHQPRAALEVAELWWQAASLEAHAGLSATLWVPSRDGWDLQIAVEATSALITLAVQLASGQGWQDEERVWRARAA
;
A
#
# COMPACT_ATOMS: atom_id res chain seq x y z
N MET A 1 11.75 -35.02 13.88
CA MET A 1 10.62 -34.21 13.41
C MET A 1 11.23 -32.99 12.77
N GLY A 2 11.26 -32.94 11.44
CA GLY A 2 11.67 -31.71 10.76
C GLY A 2 10.55 -30.71 10.92
N GLU A 3 10.81 -29.59 11.56
CA GLU A 3 9.92 -28.43 11.48
C GLU A 3 9.79 -28.09 9.99
N GLU A 4 8.58 -28.20 9.46
CA GLU A 4 8.26 -27.63 8.16
C GLU A 4 8.54 -26.12 8.26
N THR A 5 9.65 -25.68 7.68
CA THR A 5 9.97 -24.25 7.58
C THR A 5 8.97 -23.63 6.61
N HIS A 6 7.84 -23.17 7.13
CA HIS A 6 6.89 -22.39 6.37
C HIS A 6 7.56 -21.11 5.86
N PRO A 7 7.21 -20.64 4.64
CA PRO A 7 7.72 -19.38 4.13
C PRO A 7 7.38 -18.23 5.08
N PHE A 8 8.29 -17.27 5.20
CA PHE A 8 8.11 -16.09 6.05
C PHE A 8 6.82 -15.35 5.68
N ASP A 9 5.96 -15.12 6.68
CA ASP A 9 4.73 -14.34 6.55
C ASP A 9 4.56 -13.48 7.81
N ALA A 10 4.74 -12.18 7.66
CA ALA A 10 4.71 -11.24 8.77
C ALA A 10 3.32 -11.13 9.41
N HIS A 11 2.25 -11.12 8.61
CA HIS A 11 0.90 -11.00 9.15
C HIS A 11 0.44 -12.32 9.80
N ARG A 12 0.78 -13.47 9.23
CA ARG A 12 0.52 -14.76 9.88
C ARG A 12 1.26 -14.86 11.21
N THR A 13 2.51 -14.41 11.27
CA THR A 13 3.29 -14.38 12.51
C THR A 13 2.60 -13.52 13.57
N LEU A 14 2.19 -12.30 13.21
CA LEU A 14 1.45 -11.39 14.09
C LEU A 14 0.11 -11.99 14.57
N MET A 15 -0.60 -12.73 13.72
CA MET A 15 -1.85 -13.40 14.10
C MET A 15 -1.65 -14.55 15.10
N CYS A 16 -0.46 -15.13 15.16
CA CYS A 16 -0.13 -16.18 16.13
C CYS A 16 0.31 -15.61 17.49
N GLU A 17 0.52 -14.30 17.61
CA GLU A 17 0.90 -13.66 18.87
C GLU A 17 -0.27 -13.60 19.86
N ASP A 18 0.01 -13.83 21.13
CA ASP A 18 -0.98 -13.69 22.19
C ASP A 18 -1.24 -12.20 22.47
N ARG A 19 -2.32 -11.66 21.89
CA ARG A 19 -2.77 -10.27 22.09
C ARG A 19 -3.30 -9.99 23.50
N ALA A 20 -3.68 -11.02 24.26
CA ALA A 20 -4.08 -10.86 25.66
C ALA A 20 -2.89 -10.96 26.63
N GLY A 21 -1.75 -11.42 26.13
CA GLY A 21 -0.52 -11.64 26.89
C GLY A 21 0.47 -10.48 26.85
N SER A 22 1.70 -10.74 27.34
CA SER A 22 2.78 -9.75 27.35
C SER A 22 3.49 -9.69 25.99
N LEU A 23 3.79 -8.46 25.52
CA LEU A 23 4.60 -8.22 24.33
C LEU A 23 6.04 -8.75 24.44
N ALA A 24 6.51 -9.11 25.64
CA ALA A 24 7.84 -9.67 25.84
C ALA A 24 8.09 -10.97 25.05
N GLY A 25 7.04 -11.73 24.76
CA GLY A 25 7.11 -12.96 23.97
C GLY A 25 7.04 -12.74 22.46
N TRP A 26 6.64 -11.56 22.01
CA TRP A 26 6.38 -11.30 20.59
C TRP A 26 7.66 -11.29 19.76
N GLN A 27 7.58 -11.74 18.52
CA GLN A 27 8.68 -11.58 17.57
C GLN A 27 8.89 -10.11 17.20
N VAL A 28 10.13 -9.74 16.84
CA VAL A 28 10.43 -8.37 16.40
C VAL A 28 9.67 -8.00 15.12
N SER A 29 9.51 -8.96 14.20
CA SER A 29 8.63 -8.82 13.03
C SER A 29 7.22 -8.42 13.45
N SER A 30 6.62 -9.12 14.43
CA SER A 30 5.28 -8.79 14.94
C SER A 30 5.21 -7.38 15.55
N LEU A 31 6.20 -6.98 16.35
CA LEU A 31 6.24 -5.62 16.93
C LEU A 31 6.33 -4.54 15.84
N LEU A 32 7.18 -4.74 14.83
CA LEU A 32 7.34 -3.79 13.72
C LEU A 32 6.12 -3.75 12.81
N THR A 33 5.50 -4.90 12.52
CA THR A 33 4.25 -4.97 11.75
C THR A 33 3.11 -4.29 12.50
N GLU A 34 3.00 -4.51 13.82
CA GLU A 34 2.00 -3.84 14.66
C GLU A 34 2.17 -2.31 14.63
N ILE A 35 3.40 -1.80 14.76
CA ILE A 35 3.69 -0.37 14.63
C ILE A 35 3.29 0.15 13.24
N ALA A 36 3.71 -0.53 12.17
CA ALA A 36 3.40 -0.11 10.80
C ALA A 36 1.88 -0.11 10.54
N ASP A 37 1.16 -1.14 10.98
CA ASP A 37 -0.29 -1.24 10.86
C ASP A 37 -0.99 -0.09 11.59
N VAL A 38 -0.61 0.17 12.86
CA VAL A 38 -1.14 1.30 13.62
C VAL A 38 -0.88 2.60 12.88
N LEU A 39 0.36 2.84 12.42
CA LEU A 39 0.70 4.05 11.69
C LEU A 39 -0.22 4.23 10.48
N MET A 40 -0.43 3.20 9.68
CA MET A 40 -1.26 3.31 8.46
C MET A 40 -2.74 3.61 8.73
N VAL A 41 -3.31 3.11 9.84
CA VAL A 41 -4.76 3.24 10.13
C VAL A 41 -5.09 4.28 11.19
N ARG A 42 -4.09 4.92 11.80
CA ARG A 42 -4.25 5.80 12.97
C ARG A 42 -5.13 7.03 12.76
N PHE A 43 -5.59 7.34 11.56
CA PHE A 43 -6.49 8.47 11.30
C PHE A 43 -7.84 8.04 10.76
N MET A 44 -8.12 6.73 10.73
CA MET A 44 -9.41 6.23 10.29
C MET A 44 -10.48 6.48 11.38
N PRO A 45 -11.62 7.09 11.04
CA PRO A 45 -12.65 7.52 11.99
C PRO A 45 -13.17 6.42 12.93
N GLU A 46 -13.28 5.20 12.40
CA GLU A 46 -13.78 4.01 13.08
C GLU A 46 -12.87 3.47 14.19
N ASN A 47 -11.61 3.93 14.24
CA ASN A 47 -10.63 3.43 15.19
C ASN A 47 -10.62 4.25 16.49
N ASP A 48 -10.37 3.56 17.61
CA ASP A 48 -10.05 4.21 18.88
C ASP A 48 -8.58 4.65 18.86
N HIS A 49 -8.37 5.97 18.86
CA HIS A 49 -7.04 6.57 18.77
C HIS A 49 -6.19 6.36 20.01
N GLU A 50 -6.80 6.42 21.19
CA GLU A 50 -6.09 6.24 22.46
C GLU A 50 -5.64 4.79 22.57
N GLU A 51 -6.49 3.85 22.14
CA GLU A 51 -6.13 2.44 22.07
C GLU A 51 -5.00 2.19 21.06
N LEU A 52 -5.12 2.71 19.83
CA LEU A 52 -4.08 2.56 18.81
C LEU A 52 -2.75 3.18 19.24
N TYR A 53 -2.78 4.38 19.82
CA TYR A 53 -1.59 5.05 20.31
C TYR A 53 -0.95 4.29 21.48
N GLY A 54 -1.76 3.75 22.40
CA GLY A 54 -1.28 2.86 23.46
C GLY A 54 -0.62 1.58 22.93
N ARG A 55 -1.17 0.97 21.88
CA ARG A 55 -0.57 -0.20 21.19
C ARG A 55 0.77 0.17 20.54
N PHE A 56 0.83 1.31 19.87
CA PHE A 56 2.06 1.84 19.28
C PHE A 56 3.14 2.08 20.35
N GLU A 57 2.82 2.78 21.44
CA GLU A 57 3.78 3.08 22.51
C GLU A 57 4.27 1.81 23.21
N ALA A 58 3.39 0.84 23.43
CA ALA A 58 3.74 -0.44 24.04
C ALA A 58 4.71 -1.24 23.14
N ALA A 59 4.44 -1.30 21.84
CA ALA A 59 5.33 -1.98 20.88
C ALA A 59 6.68 -1.28 20.74
N ALA A 60 6.70 0.06 20.66
CA ALA A 60 7.92 0.85 20.60
C ALA A 60 8.77 0.69 21.86
N SER A 61 8.15 0.78 23.04
CA SER A 61 8.83 0.58 24.33
C SER A 61 9.43 -0.82 24.47
N GLU A 62 8.76 -1.83 23.92
CA GLU A 62 9.27 -3.20 23.92
C GLU A 62 10.47 -3.37 22.98
N LEU A 63 10.53 -2.66 21.85
CA LEU A 63 11.73 -2.60 21.01
C LEU A 63 12.91 -1.96 21.75
N ASP A 64 12.69 -0.82 22.40
CA ASP A 64 13.72 -0.13 23.19
C ASP A 64 14.25 -1.01 24.32
N ARG A 65 13.36 -1.74 25.02
CA ARG A 65 13.74 -2.71 26.06
C ARG A 65 14.64 -3.83 25.53
N ARG A 66 14.53 -4.18 24.25
CA ARG A 66 15.39 -5.16 23.56
C ARG A 66 16.67 -4.56 22.98
N GLY A 67 16.92 -3.28 23.22
CA GLY A 67 18.09 -2.56 22.71
C GLY A 67 17.97 -2.17 21.24
N LEU A 68 16.75 -2.07 20.71
CA LEU A 68 16.48 -1.56 19.37
C LEU A 68 15.88 -0.17 19.49
N ASP A 69 16.60 0.83 18.99
CA ASP A 69 16.15 2.23 18.99
C ASP A 69 14.87 2.39 18.16
N ALA A 70 13.74 2.40 18.86
CA ALA A 70 12.43 2.50 18.23
C ALA A 70 12.27 3.85 17.51
N ASP A 71 12.82 4.94 18.06
CA ASP A 71 12.75 6.26 17.44
C ASP A 71 13.42 6.25 16.07
N SER A 72 14.66 5.74 15.99
CA SER A 72 15.36 5.64 14.70
C SER A 72 14.66 4.70 13.71
N ILE A 73 14.14 3.56 14.17
CA ILE A 73 13.40 2.63 13.30
C ILE A 73 12.16 3.30 12.71
N ILE A 74 11.38 3.99 13.53
CA ILE A 74 10.16 4.64 13.08
C ILE A 74 10.49 5.84 12.18
N ARG A 75 11.41 6.71 12.62
CA ARG A 75 11.76 7.96 11.93
C ARG A 75 12.49 7.76 10.61
N TYR A 76 13.34 6.74 10.49
CA TYR A 76 14.11 6.49 9.28
C TYR A 76 13.60 5.31 8.47
N GLY A 77 12.95 4.34 9.12
CA GLY A 77 12.46 3.11 8.49
C GLY A 77 10.96 3.08 8.21
N MET A 78 10.16 3.94 8.86
CA MET A 78 8.69 3.97 8.71
C MET A 78 8.13 5.36 8.39
N LEU A 79 8.97 6.27 7.87
CA LEU A 79 8.56 7.66 7.68
C LEU A 79 7.47 7.82 6.62
N SER A 80 7.41 6.94 5.61
CA SER A 80 6.35 6.98 4.60
C SER A 80 4.99 6.60 5.19
N GLU A 81 4.94 5.66 6.14
CA GLU A 81 3.74 5.29 6.87
C GLU A 81 3.22 6.44 7.74
N ILE A 82 4.12 7.34 8.15
CA ILE A 82 3.78 8.55 8.90
C ILE A 82 3.30 9.67 7.98
N LEU A 83 4.12 10.06 7.00
CA LEU A 83 3.91 11.26 6.17
C LEU A 83 3.05 10.99 4.93
N GLY A 84 3.01 9.76 4.42
CA GLY A 84 2.25 9.38 3.22
C GLY A 84 0.78 9.78 3.30
N PRO A 85 0.05 9.45 4.39
CA PRO A 85 -1.33 9.89 4.55
C PRO A 85 -1.52 11.41 4.51
N LEU A 86 -0.61 12.18 5.13
CA LEU A 86 -0.63 13.65 5.09
C LEU A 86 -0.41 14.15 3.67
N LEU A 87 0.63 13.67 2.99
CA LEU A 87 0.97 14.08 1.63
C LEU A 87 -0.20 13.84 0.68
N ILE A 88 -0.89 12.72 0.82
CA ILE A 88 -2.05 12.40 -0.01
C ILE A 88 -3.22 13.34 0.28
N GLU A 89 -3.53 13.62 1.55
CA GLU A 89 -4.57 14.60 1.90
C GLU A 89 -4.23 16.02 1.41
N LEU A 90 -2.95 16.41 1.46
CA LEU A 90 -2.47 17.67 0.90
C LEU A 90 -2.68 17.71 -0.62
N LEU A 91 -2.34 16.62 -1.33
CA LEU A 91 -2.49 16.48 -2.78
C LEU A 91 -3.97 16.41 -3.22
N ILE A 92 -4.82 15.65 -2.55
CA ILE A 92 -6.28 15.61 -2.80
C ILE A 92 -6.88 17.01 -2.64
N GLY A 93 -6.37 17.79 -1.68
CA GLY A 93 -6.64 19.23 -1.54
C GLY A 93 -6.49 20.04 -2.81
N GLN A 94 -5.46 19.72 -3.61
CA GLN A 94 -5.14 20.42 -4.84
C GLN A 94 -5.86 19.83 -6.06
N ILE A 95 -6.22 18.55 -6.05
CA ILE A 95 -6.85 17.90 -7.19
C ILE A 95 -8.37 18.14 -7.21
N LEU A 96 -9.04 18.18 -6.06
CA LEU A 96 -10.49 18.36 -5.94
C LEU A 96 -10.86 19.56 -5.03
N PRO A 97 -10.87 20.80 -5.56
CA PRO A 97 -11.31 21.97 -4.80
C PRO A 97 -12.85 22.02 -4.72
N GLY A 98 -13.43 21.83 -3.54
CA GLY A 98 -14.89 21.92 -3.34
C GLY A 98 -15.31 21.97 -1.88
N GLU A 99 -16.31 22.80 -1.57
CA GLU A 99 -16.94 23.02 -0.25
C GLU A 99 -17.82 21.86 0.22
N ASP A 100 -18.16 20.90 -0.67
CA ASP A 100 -19.01 19.73 -0.39
C ASP A 100 -18.18 18.48 -0.09
N ARG A 101 -17.01 18.66 0.53
CA ARG A 101 -16.35 17.54 1.20
C ARG A 101 -17.25 17.16 2.37
N GLY A 102 -17.46 15.85 2.57
CA GLY A 102 -17.83 15.33 3.89
C GLY A 102 -16.73 15.68 4.87
N ASP A 103 -16.74 16.92 5.34
CA ASP A 103 -15.67 17.66 6.03
C ASP A 103 -15.27 17.06 7.39
N GLN A 104 -15.74 15.87 7.74
CA GLN A 104 -15.71 15.40 9.13
C GLN A 104 -14.65 14.34 9.42
N LEU A 105 -14.10 13.64 8.40
CA LEU A 105 -13.36 12.40 8.65
C LEU A 105 -11.86 12.61 8.93
N TRP A 106 -11.22 13.62 8.32
CA TRP A 106 -9.82 14.02 8.62
C TRP A 106 -9.69 15.36 9.36
N GLN A 107 -10.61 16.32 9.11
CA GLN A 107 -10.52 17.67 9.69
C GLN A 107 -10.60 17.69 11.22
N THR A 108 -11.14 16.64 11.85
CA THR A 108 -11.26 16.57 13.30
C THR A 108 -9.96 16.16 14.01
N ARG A 109 -8.95 15.66 13.29
CA ARG A 109 -7.78 15.01 13.91
C ARG A 109 -6.42 15.46 13.37
N VAL A 110 -6.31 15.84 12.10
CA VAL A 110 -5.10 16.47 11.53
C VAL A 110 -5.48 17.82 10.94
N ASP A 111 -4.76 18.87 11.31
CA ASP A 111 -4.98 20.23 10.79
C ASP A 111 -4.41 20.36 9.36
N VAL A 112 -5.08 19.72 8.40
CA VAL A 112 -4.66 19.70 6.99
C VAL A 112 -4.59 21.12 6.41
N GLU A 113 -5.52 22.00 6.80
CA GLU A 113 -5.53 23.38 6.32
C GLU A 113 -4.39 24.21 6.91
N GLY A 114 -4.07 24.00 8.19
CA GLY A 114 -2.87 24.52 8.82
C GLY A 114 -1.60 24.04 8.12
N TRP A 115 -1.51 22.75 7.78
CA TRP A 115 -0.39 22.19 7.03
C TRP A 115 -0.27 22.80 5.63
N ARG A 116 -1.38 22.97 4.89
CA ARG A 116 -1.37 23.66 3.58
C ARG A 116 -0.84 25.08 3.68
N LYS A 117 -1.32 25.86 4.66
CA LYS A 117 -0.84 27.23 4.91
C LYS A 117 0.64 27.26 5.28
N LEU A 118 1.07 26.37 6.17
CA LEU A 118 2.45 26.27 6.62
C LEU A 118 3.40 25.95 5.46
N LEU A 119 3.01 25.00 4.61
CA LEU A 119 3.75 24.55 3.44
C LEU A 119 3.60 25.49 2.24
N ARG A 120 2.85 26.59 2.37
CA ARG A 120 2.58 27.57 1.31
C ARG A 120 1.98 26.91 0.06
N MET A 121 1.15 25.90 0.27
CA MET A 121 0.38 25.26 -0.79
C MET A 121 -0.76 26.20 -1.17
N HIS A 122 -0.69 26.75 -2.39
CA HIS A 122 -1.75 27.60 -2.93
C HIS A 122 -2.88 26.73 -3.47
N SER A 123 -4.12 27.27 -3.50
CA SER A 123 -5.24 26.64 -4.19
C SER A 123 -4.87 26.31 -5.64
N PRO A 124 -5.39 25.21 -6.21
CA PRO A 124 -5.01 24.80 -7.55
C PRO A 124 -5.25 25.92 -8.56
N PRO A 125 -4.31 26.17 -9.49
CA PRO A 125 -4.58 27.03 -10.63
C PRO A 125 -5.71 26.41 -11.46
N THR A 126 -6.57 27.28 -12.00
CA THR A 126 -7.71 26.87 -12.82
C THR A 126 -7.24 26.60 -14.26
N GLY A 127 -6.77 25.39 -14.54
CA GLY A 127 -6.71 24.73 -15.85
C GLY A 127 -5.53 25.06 -16.78
N GLY A 128 -4.71 24.04 -17.11
CA GLY A 128 -3.66 24.08 -18.13
C GLY A 128 -2.62 22.93 -18.05
N THR A 129 -2.00 22.57 -19.18
CA THR A 129 -0.98 21.50 -19.26
C THR A 129 0.39 21.88 -18.69
N GLU A 130 0.68 23.18 -18.49
CA GLU A 130 1.86 23.65 -17.74
C GLU A 130 1.77 23.31 -16.23
N GLU A 131 0.58 22.95 -15.72
CA GLU A 131 0.27 22.71 -14.31
C GLU A 131 0.73 21.35 -13.75
N VAL A 132 1.17 20.42 -14.62
CA VAL A 132 1.60 19.06 -14.25
C VAL A 132 3.02 19.06 -13.68
N SER A 133 3.94 19.78 -14.32
CA SER A 133 5.31 19.93 -13.85
C SER A 133 5.35 20.70 -12.54
N ASP A 134 4.46 21.69 -12.37
CA ASP A 134 4.35 22.48 -11.16
C ASP A 134 3.88 21.65 -9.97
N LEU A 135 3.03 20.63 -10.14
CA LEU A 135 2.61 19.78 -9.02
C LEU A 135 3.69 18.78 -8.58
N VAL A 136 4.46 18.20 -9.52
CA VAL A 136 5.65 17.38 -9.20
C VAL A 136 6.73 18.24 -8.51
N ASN A 137 6.93 19.47 -8.99
CA ASN A 137 7.83 20.45 -8.36
C ASN A 137 7.29 20.89 -6.98
N THR A 138 5.99 21.12 -6.82
CA THR A 138 5.32 21.43 -5.55
C THR A 138 5.50 20.27 -4.57
N THR A 139 5.44 19.02 -5.04
CA THR A 139 5.69 17.85 -4.20
C THR A 139 7.12 17.85 -3.69
N ALA A 140 8.12 18.15 -4.54
CA ALA A 140 9.52 18.26 -4.11
C ALA A 140 9.78 19.45 -3.17
N GLU A 141 9.14 20.60 -3.41
CA GLU A 141 9.22 21.81 -2.58
C GLU A 141 8.57 21.64 -1.20
N VAL A 142 7.47 20.87 -1.12
CA VAL A 142 6.79 20.50 0.13
C VAL A 142 7.56 19.42 0.90
N PHE A 143 8.17 18.47 0.19
CA PHE A 143 8.76 17.29 0.81
C PHE A 143 10.03 17.60 1.60
N ALA A 144 10.91 18.47 1.08
CA ALA A 144 12.18 18.75 1.77
C ALA A 144 12.00 19.43 3.15
N PRO A 145 11.17 20.48 3.31
CA PRO A 145 10.86 21.06 4.63
C PRO A 145 10.17 20.05 5.57
N LEU A 146 9.25 19.24 5.03
CA LEU A 146 8.54 18.23 5.81
C LEU A 146 9.49 17.16 6.34
N LEU A 147 10.46 16.71 5.52
CA LEU A 147 11.51 15.79 5.93
C LEU A 147 12.45 16.41 6.98
N ASN A 148 12.84 17.68 6.81
CA ASN A 148 13.68 18.38 7.80
C ASN A 148 12.98 18.44 9.16
N TRP A 149 11.69 18.79 9.18
CA TRP A 149 10.87 18.78 10.38
C TRP A 149 10.75 17.37 10.95
N ALA A 150 10.41 16.38 10.13
CA ALA A 150 10.24 15.01 10.59
C ALA A 150 11.53 14.39 11.14
N ALA A 151 12.70 14.85 10.73
CA ALA A 151 13.98 14.43 11.30
C ALA A 151 14.25 15.01 12.70
N GLN A 152 13.53 16.07 13.11
CA GLN A 152 13.77 16.82 14.35
C GLN A 152 12.56 16.85 15.30
N ALA A 153 11.36 16.53 14.80
CA ALA A 153 10.13 16.51 15.59
C ALA A 153 10.20 15.47 16.72
N SER A 154 9.53 15.75 17.84
CA SER A 154 9.32 14.72 18.86
C SER A 154 8.52 13.56 18.27
N MET A 155 8.71 12.34 18.78
CA MET A 155 7.96 11.17 18.28
C MET A 155 6.45 11.39 18.38
N SER A 156 5.98 11.99 19.47
CA SER A 156 4.58 12.36 19.65
C SER A 156 4.09 13.30 18.55
N ASP A 157 4.80 14.39 18.26
CA ASP A 157 4.40 15.35 17.23
C ASP A 157 4.45 14.72 15.83
N LEU A 158 5.44 13.85 15.59
CA LEU A 158 5.61 13.16 14.32
C LEU A 158 4.45 12.18 14.05
N VAL A 159 4.11 11.33 15.01
CA VAL A 159 3.03 10.34 14.87
C VAL A 159 1.66 11.00 14.79
N THR A 160 1.41 12.01 15.64
CA THR A 160 0.14 12.75 15.63
C THR A 160 0.02 13.77 14.49
N LEU A 161 1.11 13.99 13.73
CA LEU A 161 1.21 15.04 12.71
C LEU A 161 0.80 16.42 13.25
N ARG A 162 1.17 16.69 14.50
CA ARG A 162 0.84 17.96 15.16
C ARG A 162 1.46 19.11 14.38
N LEU A 163 0.64 20.12 14.07
CA LEU A 163 1.09 21.30 13.36
C LEU A 163 2.21 21.99 14.16
N PRO A 164 3.42 22.12 13.60
CA PRO A 164 4.52 22.80 14.27
C PRO A 164 4.36 24.33 14.21
N ASP A 165 5.09 25.02 15.08
CA ASP A 165 5.21 26.48 14.99
C ASP A 165 5.87 26.88 13.66
N HIS A 166 5.32 27.92 13.01
CA HIS A 166 5.76 28.34 11.69
C HIS A 166 7.23 28.74 11.68
N GLU A 167 7.72 29.46 12.69
CA GLU A 167 9.11 29.90 12.72
C GLU A 167 10.06 28.71 12.97
N GLN A 168 9.66 27.77 13.83
CA GLN A 168 10.44 26.57 14.11
C GLN A 168 10.53 25.62 12.91
N PHE A 169 9.42 25.41 12.20
CA PHE A 169 9.36 24.54 11.02
C PHE A 169 10.37 24.97 9.95
N TRP A 170 10.38 26.27 9.62
CA TRP A 170 11.28 26.81 8.60
C TRP A 170 12.73 27.01 9.07
N LYS A 171 13.01 26.86 10.37
CA LYS A 171 14.37 26.85 10.96
C LYS A 171 14.96 25.46 11.12
N CYS A 172 14.21 24.40 10.80
CA CYS A 172 14.69 23.02 10.90
C CYS A 172 16.00 22.86 10.12
N ILE A 173 16.99 22.24 10.75
CA ILE A 173 18.31 22.02 10.18
C ILE A 173 18.17 21.11 8.94
N PRO A 174 18.80 21.43 7.80
CA PRO A 174 18.81 20.56 6.63
C PRO A 174 19.39 19.18 6.97
N LEU A 175 18.82 18.15 6.37
CA LEU A 175 19.26 16.78 6.59
C LEU A 175 20.77 16.58 6.33
N PRO A 176 21.47 15.84 7.21
CA PRO A 176 22.87 15.46 6.99
C PRO A 176 23.08 14.71 5.66
N ARG A 177 24.31 14.76 5.12
CA ARG A 177 24.65 14.12 3.84
C ARG A 177 24.41 12.61 3.82
N ASP A 178 24.58 11.96 4.97
CA ASP A 178 24.41 10.53 5.19
C ASP A 178 22.98 10.12 5.53
N TYR A 179 22.05 11.08 5.72
CA TYR A 179 20.65 10.80 6.05
C TYR A 179 20.04 9.75 5.12
N ARG A 180 20.24 9.88 3.81
CA ARG A 180 19.70 8.93 2.83
C ARG A 180 20.25 7.50 3.04
N ALA A 181 21.53 7.37 3.37
CA ALA A 181 22.13 6.06 3.62
C ALA A 181 21.60 5.42 4.91
N ILE A 182 21.35 6.25 5.94
CA ILE A 182 20.71 5.83 7.19
C ILE A 182 19.27 5.38 6.93
N THR A 183 18.47 6.19 6.23
CA THR A 183 17.10 5.86 5.83
C THR A 183 17.02 4.54 5.06
N ILE A 184 17.93 4.30 4.10
CA ILE A 184 17.94 3.04 3.35
C ILE A 184 18.20 1.84 4.28
N GLN A 185 19.10 1.96 5.26
CA GLN A 185 19.38 0.86 6.20
C GLN A 185 18.18 0.54 7.10
N TYR A 186 17.53 1.56 7.66
CA TYR A 186 16.34 1.36 8.49
C TYR A 186 15.13 0.90 7.69
N ARG A 187 14.93 1.43 6.47
CA ARG A 187 13.88 0.98 5.55
C ARG A 187 14.09 -0.49 5.16
N TRP A 188 15.33 -0.89 4.86
CA TRP A 188 15.68 -2.28 4.62
C TRP A 188 15.34 -3.17 5.82
N LEU A 189 15.69 -2.75 7.04
CA LEU A 189 15.37 -3.52 8.24
C LEU A 189 13.85 -3.73 8.40
N VAL A 190 13.07 -2.66 8.22
CA VAL A 190 11.61 -2.71 8.30
C VAL A 190 11.05 -3.64 7.24
N GLU A 191 11.33 -3.41 5.96
CA GLU A 191 10.84 -4.25 4.86
C GLU A 191 11.25 -5.72 5.05
N ARG A 192 12.47 -5.94 5.55
CA ARG A 192 12.97 -7.28 5.84
C ARG A 192 12.18 -8.01 6.92
N LEU A 193 11.63 -7.31 7.89
CA LEU A 193 10.93 -7.92 9.02
C LEU A 193 9.40 -7.78 8.94
N THR A 194 8.87 -6.94 8.04
CA THR A 194 7.43 -6.71 7.92
C THR A 194 6.85 -7.06 6.55
N ALA A 195 7.64 -7.07 5.47
CA ALA A 195 7.11 -7.37 4.14
C ALA A 195 7.23 -8.86 3.81
N THR A 196 6.09 -9.52 3.62
CA THR A 196 6.03 -10.95 3.27
C THR A 196 6.74 -11.25 1.95
N TYR A 197 6.55 -10.39 0.93
CA TYR A 197 7.05 -10.64 -0.43
C TYR A 197 8.15 -9.65 -0.85
N LEU A 198 9.20 -10.13 -1.51
CA LEU A 198 10.30 -9.29 -2.01
C LEU A 198 9.86 -8.24 -3.03
N LYS A 199 8.76 -8.48 -3.76
CA LYS A 199 8.18 -7.48 -4.67
C LYS A 199 7.72 -6.20 -3.97
N GLN A 200 7.46 -6.26 -2.66
CA GLN A 200 7.05 -5.11 -1.84
C GLN A 200 8.25 -4.28 -1.36
N TRP A 201 9.47 -4.84 -1.38
CA TRP A 201 10.66 -4.13 -0.94
C TRP A 201 11.04 -3.05 -1.94
N THR A 202 11.69 -1.98 -1.50
CA THR A 202 12.28 -1.01 -2.44
C THR A 202 13.49 -1.60 -3.16
N LEU A 203 13.80 -1.09 -4.35
CA LEU A 203 15.03 -1.48 -5.07
C LEU A 203 16.29 -1.21 -4.22
N ALA A 204 16.28 -0.13 -3.44
CA ALA A 204 17.38 0.20 -2.52
C ALA A 204 17.58 -0.88 -1.45
N SER A 205 16.50 -1.37 -0.83
CA SER A 205 16.58 -2.48 0.13
C SER A 205 16.99 -3.80 -0.52
N LEU A 206 16.51 -4.11 -1.71
CA LEU A 206 16.93 -5.32 -2.44
C LEU A 206 18.42 -5.29 -2.76
N LEU A 207 18.92 -4.15 -3.26
CA LEU A 207 20.36 -3.95 -3.50
C LEU A 207 21.17 -4.02 -2.19
N LEU A 208 20.63 -3.48 -1.10
CA LEU A 208 21.28 -3.52 0.20
C LEU A 208 21.36 -4.96 0.76
N GLU A 209 20.28 -5.75 0.65
CA GLU A 209 20.27 -7.18 1.00
C GLU A 209 21.26 -7.96 0.14
N TYR A 210 21.27 -7.74 -1.18
CA TYR A 210 22.23 -8.39 -2.08
C TYR A 210 23.68 -8.10 -1.65
N ARG A 211 23.99 -6.83 -1.36
CA ARG A 211 25.32 -6.43 -0.88
C ARG A 211 25.66 -7.07 0.47
N PHE A 212 24.71 -7.11 1.39
CA PHE A 212 24.87 -7.76 2.69
C PHE A 212 25.21 -9.25 2.53
N ARG A 213 24.40 -9.99 1.77
CA ARG A 213 24.56 -11.44 1.53
C ARG A 213 25.85 -11.78 0.80
N GLN A 214 26.36 -10.85 0.00
CA GLN A 214 27.65 -10.97 -0.69
C GLN A 214 28.85 -10.46 0.15
N ASN A 215 28.64 -10.11 1.42
CA ASN A 215 29.66 -9.52 2.31
C ASN A 215 30.28 -8.21 1.78
N LEU A 216 29.54 -7.47 0.94
CA LEU A 216 29.94 -6.17 0.39
C LEU A 216 29.52 -4.99 1.28
N GLN A 217 28.67 -5.24 2.28
CA GLN A 217 28.15 -4.25 3.21
C GLN A 217 27.91 -4.89 4.57
N SER A 218 28.50 -4.32 5.63
CA SER A 218 28.14 -4.65 7.00
C SER A 218 26.93 -3.84 7.44
N MET A 219 26.09 -4.44 8.30
CA MET A 219 24.93 -3.78 8.91
C MET A 219 25.24 -3.38 10.34
N SER A 220 24.68 -2.26 10.77
CA SER A 220 24.84 -1.74 12.14
C SER A 220 23.83 -2.32 13.14
N PHE A 221 23.02 -3.30 12.73
CA PHE A 221 21.98 -3.90 13.55
C PHE A 221 22.49 -5.16 14.28
N PRO A 222 21.90 -5.51 15.45
CA PRO A 222 22.27 -6.73 16.16
C PRO A 222 22.06 -7.99 15.30
N ALA A 223 23.00 -8.94 15.38
CA ALA A 223 22.97 -10.16 14.59
C ALA A 223 21.64 -10.93 14.72
N TRP A 224 21.13 -11.05 15.95
CA TRP A 224 19.88 -11.76 16.25
C TRP A 224 18.65 -11.18 15.52
N VAL A 225 18.65 -9.88 15.21
CA VAL A 225 17.57 -9.24 14.44
C VAL A 225 17.68 -9.59 12.96
N ILE A 226 18.91 -9.59 12.44
CA ILE A 226 19.17 -9.93 11.05
C ILE A 226 18.90 -11.42 10.82
N GLU A 227 19.23 -12.27 11.79
CA GLU A 227 19.00 -13.72 11.74
C GLU A 227 17.52 -14.12 11.92
N ALA A 228 16.64 -13.19 12.32
CA ALA A 228 15.21 -13.45 12.49
C ALA A 228 14.47 -13.84 11.19
N ARG A 229 15.09 -13.61 10.03
CA ARG A 229 14.60 -14.06 8.72
C ARG A 229 15.80 -14.46 7.88
N ASP A 230 15.71 -15.55 7.13
CA ASP A 230 16.65 -15.85 6.05
C ASP A 230 16.03 -15.46 4.71
N VAL A 231 16.80 -14.74 3.89
CA VAL A 231 16.35 -14.28 2.57
C VAL A 231 17.28 -14.91 1.52
N PRO A 232 16.77 -15.81 0.66
CA PRO A 232 17.58 -16.48 -0.33
C PRO A 232 18.18 -15.49 -1.33
N LEU A 233 19.50 -15.60 -1.57
CA LEU A 233 20.21 -14.70 -2.49
C LEU A 233 19.68 -14.77 -3.92
N ASP A 234 19.26 -15.96 -4.36
CA ASP A 234 18.69 -16.19 -5.70
C ASP A 234 17.37 -15.41 -5.89
N ASP A 235 16.51 -15.38 -4.87
CA ASP A 235 15.24 -14.65 -4.91
C ASP A 235 15.45 -13.13 -4.92
N VAL A 236 16.46 -12.64 -4.17
CA VAL A 236 16.86 -11.23 -4.19
C VAL A 236 17.39 -10.86 -5.58
N ALA A 237 18.29 -11.68 -6.15
CA ALA A 237 18.86 -11.44 -7.47
C ALA A 237 17.79 -11.45 -8.57
N LYS A 238 16.86 -12.40 -8.53
CA LYS A 238 15.70 -12.45 -9.45
C LYS A 238 14.81 -11.22 -9.29
N SER A 239 14.53 -10.79 -8.06
CA SER A 239 13.70 -9.62 -7.79
C SER A 239 14.36 -8.33 -8.31
N ILE A 240 15.68 -8.16 -8.12
CA ILE A 240 16.44 -7.04 -8.70
C ILE A 240 16.37 -7.11 -10.23
N ALA A 241 16.71 -8.25 -10.83
CA ALA A 241 16.73 -8.41 -12.28
C ALA A 241 15.36 -8.13 -12.89
N HIS A 242 14.30 -8.72 -12.35
CA HIS A 242 12.93 -8.49 -12.79
C HIS A 242 12.57 -7.00 -12.69
N ARG A 243 12.82 -6.37 -11.55
CA ARG A 243 12.50 -4.95 -11.36
C ARG A 243 13.26 -4.05 -12.31
N THR A 244 14.56 -4.26 -12.47
CA THR A 244 15.37 -3.47 -13.41
C THR A 244 14.98 -3.71 -14.86
N ALA A 245 14.52 -4.92 -15.22
CA ALA A 245 14.06 -5.24 -16.57
C ALA A 245 12.67 -4.67 -16.87
N VAL A 246 11.79 -4.60 -15.85
CA VAL A 246 10.47 -3.95 -15.95
C VAL A 246 10.59 -2.43 -15.96
N ASP A 247 11.49 -1.86 -15.14
CA ASP A 247 11.79 -0.42 -15.11
C ASP A 247 12.66 0.03 -16.30
N TRP A 248 13.11 -0.91 -17.15
CA TRP A 248 13.94 -0.60 -18.31
C TRP A 248 13.07 -0.07 -19.45
N GLU A 249 13.08 1.25 -19.63
CA GLU A 249 12.55 1.89 -20.83
C GLU A 249 13.65 2.04 -21.90
N PRO A 250 13.48 1.44 -23.10
CA PRO A 250 14.27 1.85 -24.25
C PRO A 250 13.78 3.22 -24.71
N ALA A 251 14.45 4.29 -24.26
CA ALA A 251 14.31 5.66 -24.78
C ALA A 251 12.86 6.15 -24.93
N SER A 252 12.21 6.46 -23.80
CA SER A 252 11.04 7.33 -23.75
C SER A 252 11.49 8.67 -23.14
N GLU A 253 11.35 9.76 -23.88
CA GLU A 253 11.61 11.14 -23.43
C GLU A 253 10.48 11.66 -22.51
N GLY A 254 10.02 10.82 -21.57
CA GLY A 254 9.00 11.16 -20.58
C GLY A 254 9.58 11.41 -19.19
N LEU A 255 8.88 12.20 -18.37
CA LEU A 255 9.21 12.38 -16.95
C LEU A 255 9.20 11.00 -16.25
N PRO A 256 10.23 10.64 -15.46
CA PRO A 256 10.27 9.36 -14.77
C PRO A 256 9.06 9.21 -13.84
N GLN A 257 8.32 8.12 -13.99
CA GLN A 257 7.21 7.75 -13.11
C GLN A 257 7.75 7.56 -11.68
N PRO A 258 7.32 8.35 -10.68
CA PRO A 258 7.63 8.05 -9.30
C PRO A 258 6.73 6.90 -8.84
N LYS A 259 7.10 5.64 -9.16
CA LYS A 259 6.38 4.41 -8.73
C LYS A 259 6.06 4.37 -7.22
N PHE A 260 6.86 5.05 -6.40
CA PHE A 260 6.57 5.25 -4.98
C PHE A 260 5.22 5.96 -4.74
N LEU A 261 4.88 6.97 -5.55
CA LEU A 261 3.63 7.72 -5.42
C LEU A 261 2.41 6.84 -5.70
N LEU A 262 2.47 5.97 -6.73
CA LEU A 262 1.36 5.06 -7.05
C LEU A 262 1.11 4.02 -5.95
N ALA A 263 2.18 3.49 -5.35
CA ALA A 263 2.06 2.55 -4.23
C ALA A 263 1.40 3.21 -3.00
N GLU A 264 1.81 4.45 -2.67
CA GLU A 264 1.21 5.23 -1.59
C GLU A 264 -0.26 5.59 -1.90
N MET A 265 -0.57 6.00 -3.14
CA MET A 265 -1.94 6.22 -3.61
C MET A 265 -2.81 4.97 -3.45
N ALA A 266 -2.30 3.77 -3.78
CA ALA A 266 -3.02 2.52 -3.61
C ALA A 266 -3.32 2.18 -2.14
N ASN A 267 -2.35 2.41 -1.24
CA ASN A 267 -2.57 2.21 0.19
C ASN A 267 -3.63 3.16 0.75
N HIS A 268 -3.60 4.43 0.35
CA HIS A 268 -4.57 5.41 0.81
C HIS A 268 -5.95 5.20 0.19
N ALA A 269 -6.03 4.89 -1.10
CA ALA A 269 -7.27 4.53 -1.78
C ALA A 269 -7.98 3.37 -1.06
N ARG A 270 -7.24 2.35 -0.61
CA ARG A 270 -7.80 1.27 0.23
C ARG A 270 -8.42 1.81 1.53
N GLY A 271 -7.78 2.79 2.17
CA GLY A 271 -8.32 3.45 3.35
C GLY A 271 -9.60 4.25 3.07
N LEU A 272 -9.62 5.00 1.97
CA LEU A 272 -10.79 5.75 1.51
C LEU A 272 -11.96 4.83 1.17
N LEU A 273 -11.71 3.71 0.48
CA LEU A 273 -12.74 2.73 0.15
C LEU A 273 -13.35 2.09 1.41
N LYS A 274 -12.55 1.78 2.43
CA LYS A 274 -13.06 1.33 3.74
C LYS A 274 -13.97 2.36 4.41
N ALA A 275 -13.64 3.64 4.26
CA ALA A 275 -14.43 4.75 4.77
C ALA A 275 -15.66 5.09 3.90
N GLY A 276 -15.96 4.29 2.86
CA GLY A 276 -17.06 4.55 1.93
C GLY A 276 -16.81 5.70 0.94
N ARG A 277 -15.59 6.24 0.89
CA ARG A 277 -15.19 7.38 0.06
C ARG A 277 -14.65 6.92 -1.30
N ALA A 278 -15.47 6.18 -2.04
CA ALA A 278 -15.07 5.59 -3.33
C ALA A 278 -14.72 6.66 -4.39
N ALA A 279 -15.45 7.80 -4.40
CA ALA A 279 -15.18 8.90 -5.32
C ALA A 279 -13.79 9.51 -5.12
N ASP A 280 -13.39 9.73 -3.86
CA ASP A 280 -12.07 10.29 -3.53
C ASP A 280 -10.95 9.31 -3.89
N ALA A 281 -11.17 8.01 -3.67
CA ALA A 281 -10.22 6.97 -4.07
C ALA A 281 -10.04 6.91 -5.59
N ALA A 282 -11.12 7.05 -6.36
CA ALA A 282 -11.07 7.08 -7.82
C ALA A 282 -10.32 8.32 -8.33
N ALA A 283 -10.57 9.50 -7.75
CA ALA A 283 -9.94 10.75 -8.16
C ALA A 283 -8.40 10.72 -8.07
N LEU A 284 -7.83 9.98 -7.10
CA LEU A 284 -6.38 9.77 -7.01
C LEU A 284 -5.80 9.14 -8.28
N PHE A 285 -6.50 8.15 -8.83
CA PHE A 285 -6.04 7.44 -10.02
C PHE A 285 -6.47 8.12 -11.32
N GLU A 286 -7.57 8.87 -11.33
CA GLU A 286 -7.88 9.78 -12.44
C GLU A 286 -6.76 10.79 -12.61
N PHE A 287 -6.32 11.42 -11.52
CA PHE A 287 -5.17 12.30 -11.51
C PHE A 287 -3.87 11.60 -11.97
N ALA A 288 -3.61 10.38 -11.48
CA ALA A 288 -2.44 9.62 -11.90
C ALA A 288 -2.44 9.37 -13.42
N LEU A 289 -3.61 9.06 -14.00
CA LEU A 289 -3.76 8.85 -15.45
C LEU A 289 -3.74 10.15 -16.26
N GLU A 290 -4.08 11.30 -15.68
CA GLU A 290 -3.82 12.59 -16.34
C GLU A 290 -2.32 12.84 -16.53
N LYS A 291 -1.50 12.41 -15.56
CA LYS A 291 -0.03 12.59 -15.61
C LYS A 291 0.66 11.50 -16.39
N TRP A 292 0.18 10.27 -16.25
CA TRP A 292 0.71 9.08 -16.91
C TRP A 292 -0.42 8.34 -17.62
N PRO A 293 -0.87 8.83 -18.79
CA PRO A 293 -2.02 8.26 -19.50
C PRO A 293 -1.88 6.79 -19.86
N ASP A 294 -0.63 6.33 -20.03
CA ASP A 294 -0.29 4.97 -20.41
C ASP A 294 -0.02 4.05 -19.20
N ASP A 295 -0.17 4.55 -17.97
CA ASP A 295 0.10 3.74 -16.78
C ASP A 295 -0.99 2.66 -16.59
N ILE A 296 -0.56 1.40 -16.69
CA ILE A 296 -1.45 0.24 -16.64
C ILE A 296 -1.92 -0.03 -15.20
N GLU A 297 -1.08 0.21 -14.21
CA GLU A 297 -1.37 -0.04 -12.79
C GLU A 297 -2.36 0.99 -12.25
N ALA A 298 -2.12 2.27 -12.50
CA ALA A 298 -3.05 3.35 -12.17
C ALA A 298 -4.41 3.12 -12.82
N ARG A 299 -4.44 2.64 -14.08
CA ARG A 299 -5.70 2.33 -14.77
C ARG A 299 -6.46 1.18 -14.13
N ASN A 300 -5.77 0.11 -13.75
CA ASN A 300 -6.40 -0.99 -13.03
C ASN A 300 -6.92 -0.53 -11.67
N ASN A 301 -6.15 0.27 -10.94
CA ASN A 301 -6.53 0.77 -9.62
C ASN A 301 -7.71 1.76 -9.68
N LEU A 302 -7.79 2.59 -10.72
CA LEU A 302 -8.99 3.38 -11.00
C LEU A 302 -10.21 2.48 -11.20
N GLY A 303 -10.06 1.46 -12.04
CA GLY A 303 -11.10 0.45 -12.26
C GLY A 303 -11.57 -0.20 -10.96
N PHE A 304 -10.64 -0.56 -10.08
CA PHE A 304 -10.94 -1.14 -8.77
C PHE A 304 -11.70 -0.19 -7.83
N CYS A 305 -11.35 1.10 -7.81
CA CYS A 305 -12.01 2.09 -6.95
C CYS A 305 -13.46 2.37 -7.40
N LEU A 306 -13.74 2.22 -8.70
CA LEU A 306 -15.05 2.51 -9.28
C LEU A 306 -16.06 1.36 -9.17
N ILE A 307 -15.66 0.14 -8.80
CA ILE A 307 -16.52 -1.07 -8.84
C ILE A 307 -17.85 -0.87 -8.11
N SER A 308 -17.83 -0.28 -6.91
CA SER A 308 -19.02 -0.14 -6.07
C SER A 308 -19.91 1.04 -6.47
N SER A 309 -19.36 2.07 -7.14
CA SER A 309 -20.07 3.31 -7.45
C SER A 309 -20.44 3.48 -8.92
N ASP A 310 -19.58 3.02 -9.83
CA ASP A 310 -19.75 3.09 -11.28
C ASP A 310 -19.12 1.84 -11.95
N PRO A 311 -19.82 0.69 -11.89
CA PRO A 311 -19.30 -0.57 -12.42
C PRO A 311 -19.12 -0.57 -13.94
N GLU A 312 -19.79 0.31 -14.70
CA GLU A 312 -19.61 0.44 -16.15
C GLU A 312 -18.27 1.09 -16.50
N ARG A 313 -17.96 2.23 -15.87
CA ARG A 313 -16.64 2.87 -16.01
C ARG A 313 -15.54 1.98 -15.48
N ALA A 314 -15.75 1.34 -14.32
CA ALA A 314 -14.83 0.39 -13.74
C ALA A 314 -14.44 -0.70 -14.74
N LEU A 315 -15.45 -1.35 -15.36
CA LEU A 315 -15.24 -2.41 -16.33
C LEU A 315 -14.45 -1.93 -17.56
N THR A 316 -14.68 -0.71 -18.02
CA THR A 316 -13.95 -0.10 -19.14
C THR A 316 -12.45 0.03 -18.84
N HIS A 317 -12.11 0.57 -17.66
CA HIS A 317 -10.71 0.70 -17.23
C HIS A 317 -10.05 -0.66 -17.01
N LEU A 318 -10.74 -1.60 -16.36
CA LEU A 318 -10.22 -2.95 -16.10
C LEU A 318 -9.99 -3.74 -17.39
N ASN A 319 -10.89 -3.65 -18.37
CA ASN A 319 -10.71 -4.27 -19.69
C ASN A 319 -9.52 -3.69 -20.44
N THR A 320 -9.34 -2.37 -20.35
CA THR A 320 -8.22 -1.66 -20.99
C THR A 320 -6.91 -2.10 -20.36
N ALA A 321 -6.82 -2.10 -19.04
CA ALA A 321 -5.65 -2.56 -18.31
C ALA A 321 -5.31 -4.03 -18.62
N ALA A 322 -6.30 -4.92 -18.70
CA ALA A 322 -6.10 -6.31 -19.09
C ALA A 322 -5.54 -6.45 -20.51
N ARG A 323 -6.08 -5.68 -21.48
CA ARG A 323 -5.61 -5.67 -22.87
C ARG A 323 -4.18 -5.16 -23.00
N GLU A 324 -3.77 -4.26 -22.12
CA GLU A 324 -2.43 -3.69 -22.09
C GLU A 324 -1.43 -4.53 -21.27
N GLY A 325 -1.88 -5.65 -20.69
CA GLY A 325 -1.01 -6.60 -20.01
C GLY A 325 -0.83 -6.34 -18.52
N TYR A 326 -1.85 -5.81 -17.84
CA TYR A 326 -1.83 -5.68 -16.39
C TYR A 326 -1.57 -7.03 -15.69
N GLU A 327 -0.64 -7.01 -14.74
CA GLU A 327 -0.40 -8.11 -13.80
C GLU A 327 -0.54 -7.62 -12.36
N PRO A 328 -1.17 -8.39 -11.44
CA PRO A 328 -1.61 -9.77 -11.63
C PRO A 328 -2.98 -9.92 -12.34
N ALA A 329 -3.02 -10.69 -13.43
CA ALA A 329 -4.21 -10.90 -14.27
C ALA A 329 -5.40 -11.53 -13.53
N LEU A 330 -5.13 -12.37 -12.51
CA LEU A 330 -6.16 -12.99 -11.65
C LEU A 330 -6.97 -11.93 -10.89
N VAL A 331 -6.30 -10.94 -10.30
CA VAL A 331 -6.97 -9.89 -9.52
C VAL A 331 -7.82 -9.00 -10.42
N ASN A 332 -7.31 -8.64 -11.59
CA ASN A 332 -8.09 -7.90 -12.59
C ASN A 332 -9.30 -8.71 -13.07
N THR A 333 -9.14 -10.01 -13.31
CA THR A 333 -10.23 -10.91 -13.70
C THR A 333 -11.32 -10.95 -12.63
N TYR A 334 -10.94 -11.13 -11.37
CA TYR A 334 -11.86 -11.10 -10.23
C TYR A 334 -12.61 -9.75 -10.17
N ASN A 335 -11.89 -8.63 -10.28
CA ASN A 335 -12.50 -7.29 -10.30
C ASN A 335 -13.51 -7.12 -11.43
N ARG A 336 -13.23 -7.66 -12.63
CA ARG A 336 -14.18 -7.65 -13.75
C ARG A 336 -15.41 -8.52 -13.47
N MET A 337 -15.26 -9.66 -12.80
CA MET A 337 -16.41 -10.44 -12.32
C MET A 337 -17.29 -9.60 -11.40
N CYS A 338 -16.69 -8.85 -10.47
CA CYS A 338 -17.43 -7.96 -9.57
C CYS A 338 -18.24 -6.92 -10.35
N CYS A 339 -17.64 -6.26 -11.34
CA CYS A 339 -18.38 -5.32 -12.20
C CYS A 339 -19.54 -6.00 -12.93
N TYR A 340 -19.33 -7.17 -13.54
CA TYR A 340 -20.40 -7.88 -14.23
C TYR A 340 -21.54 -8.29 -13.29
N ILE A 341 -21.23 -8.69 -12.05
CA ILE A 341 -22.24 -8.98 -11.03
C ILE A 341 -23.02 -7.71 -10.67
N ALA A 342 -22.33 -6.58 -10.43
CA ALA A 342 -22.95 -5.28 -10.14
C ALA A 342 -23.88 -4.82 -11.28
N LEU A 343 -23.54 -5.15 -12.53
CA LEU A 343 -24.33 -4.84 -13.73
C LEU A 343 -25.43 -5.86 -14.02
N HIS A 344 -25.68 -6.82 -13.12
CA HIS A 344 -26.65 -7.90 -13.30
C HIS A 344 -26.38 -8.78 -14.55
N GLN A 345 -25.11 -8.99 -14.87
CA GLN A 345 -24.62 -9.82 -15.98
C GLN A 345 -23.85 -11.06 -15.46
N PRO A 346 -24.50 -11.97 -14.73
CA PRO A 346 -23.83 -13.11 -14.08
C PRO A 346 -23.16 -14.08 -15.07
N ARG A 347 -23.65 -14.14 -16.32
CA ARG A 347 -23.05 -15.01 -17.34
C ARG A 347 -21.69 -14.49 -17.78
N ALA A 348 -21.59 -13.19 -18.05
CA ALA A 348 -20.35 -12.54 -18.43
C ALA A 348 -19.28 -12.64 -17.32
N ALA A 349 -19.71 -12.58 -16.05
CA ALA A 349 -18.83 -12.83 -14.90
C ALA A 349 -18.23 -14.25 -14.91
N LEU A 350 -19.01 -15.29 -15.19
CA LEU A 350 -18.45 -16.65 -15.31
C LEU A 350 -17.58 -16.81 -16.57
N GLU A 351 -17.95 -16.18 -17.67
CA GLU A 351 -17.18 -16.25 -18.93
C GLU A 351 -15.78 -15.65 -18.77
N VAL A 352 -15.65 -14.48 -18.13
CA VAL A 352 -14.34 -13.87 -17.90
C VAL A 352 -13.47 -14.72 -16.97
N ALA A 353 -14.07 -15.34 -15.95
CA ALA A 353 -13.39 -16.24 -15.04
C ALA A 353 -12.91 -17.51 -15.77
N GLU A 354 -13.75 -18.08 -16.63
CA GLU A 354 -13.44 -19.27 -17.41
C GLU A 354 -12.31 -19.01 -18.41
N LEU A 355 -12.35 -17.88 -19.12
CA LEU A 355 -11.31 -17.49 -20.06
C LEU A 355 -9.95 -17.37 -19.37
N TRP A 356 -9.91 -16.74 -18.20
CA TRP A 356 -8.69 -16.68 -17.39
C TRP A 356 -8.25 -18.07 -16.94
N TRP A 357 -9.18 -18.89 -16.42
CA TRP A 357 -8.87 -20.23 -15.91
C TRP A 357 -8.28 -21.16 -16.99
N GLN A 358 -8.75 -21.06 -18.22
CA GLN A 358 -8.23 -21.85 -19.34
C GLN A 358 -6.86 -21.36 -19.84
N ALA A 359 -6.59 -20.06 -19.72
CA ALA A 359 -5.34 -19.45 -20.16
C ALA A 359 -4.23 -19.52 -19.10
N ALA A 360 -4.58 -19.60 -17.82
CA ALA A 360 -3.63 -19.50 -16.72
C ALA A 360 -2.86 -20.81 -16.47
N SER A 361 -1.55 -20.70 -16.22
CA SER A 361 -0.81 -21.73 -15.49
C SER A 361 -1.10 -21.55 -14.00
N LEU A 362 -1.81 -22.52 -13.39
CA LEU A 362 -2.22 -22.48 -11.98
C LEU A 362 -1.01 -22.38 -11.02
N GLU A 363 0.15 -22.92 -11.40
CA GLU A 363 1.38 -22.88 -10.60
C GLU A 363 1.93 -21.45 -10.43
N ALA A 364 1.64 -20.53 -11.36
CA ALA A 364 2.17 -19.17 -11.33
C ALA A 364 1.41 -18.21 -10.37
N HIS A 365 0.23 -18.61 -9.88
CA HIS A 365 -0.68 -17.72 -9.13
C HIS A 365 -1.11 -18.29 -7.76
N ALA A 366 -0.58 -19.45 -7.38
CA ALA A 366 -0.84 -20.05 -6.08
C ALA A 366 -0.37 -19.13 -4.94
N GLY A 367 -1.27 -18.82 -4.00
CA GLY A 367 -0.96 -18.02 -2.82
C GLY A 367 -0.96 -16.49 -3.04
N LEU A 368 -1.52 -16.02 -4.15
CA LEU A 368 -1.66 -14.57 -4.38
C LEU A 368 -2.71 -13.97 -3.43
N SER A 369 -2.27 -13.27 -2.39
CA SER A 369 -3.15 -12.47 -1.53
C SER A 369 -3.37 -11.06 -2.09
N ALA A 370 -4.62 -10.61 -2.11
CA ALA A 370 -5.02 -9.28 -2.61
C ALA A 370 -6.10 -8.62 -1.74
N THR A 371 -6.29 -7.31 -1.91
CA THR A 371 -7.48 -6.61 -1.43
C THR A 371 -8.57 -6.75 -2.48
N LEU A 372 -9.71 -7.34 -2.09
CA LEU A 372 -10.79 -7.69 -3.01
C LEU A 372 -12.12 -7.15 -2.50
N TRP A 373 -12.99 -6.77 -3.44
CA TRP A 373 -14.41 -6.53 -3.17
C TRP A 373 -15.14 -7.87 -3.11
N VAL A 374 -15.78 -8.17 -2.00
CA VAL A 374 -16.57 -9.41 -1.81
C VAL A 374 -18.04 -9.03 -1.76
N PRO A 375 -18.92 -9.67 -2.55
CA PRO A 375 -20.35 -9.39 -2.48
C PRO A 375 -20.88 -9.67 -1.07
N SER A 376 -21.67 -8.73 -0.53
CA SER A 376 -22.34 -8.86 0.76
C SER A 376 -23.86 -8.68 0.59
N ARG A 377 -24.61 -8.85 1.68
CA ARG A 377 -26.10 -8.73 1.63
C ARG A 377 -26.56 -7.34 1.21
N ASP A 378 -25.79 -6.31 1.57
CA ASP A 378 -26.13 -4.90 1.39
C ASP A 378 -25.24 -4.21 0.34
N GLY A 379 -24.44 -4.95 -0.43
CA GLY A 379 -23.60 -4.43 -1.50
C GLY A 379 -22.25 -5.12 -1.62
N TRP A 380 -21.18 -4.36 -1.37
CA TRP A 380 -19.80 -4.81 -1.53
C TRP A 380 -19.01 -4.55 -0.25
N ASP A 381 -18.33 -5.57 0.25
CA ASP A 381 -17.43 -5.47 1.40
C ASP A 381 -15.98 -5.53 0.94
N LEU A 382 -15.13 -4.63 1.44
CA LEU A 382 -13.72 -4.63 1.13
C LEU A 382 -12.96 -5.54 2.09
N GLN A 383 -12.36 -6.62 1.59
CA GLN A 383 -11.54 -7.54 2.39
C GLN A 383 -10.07 -7.44 2.00
N ILE A 384 -9.18 -7.55 3.01
CA ILE A 384 -7.72 -7.44 2.84
C ILE A 384 -7.09 -8.83 2.95
N ALA A 385 -6.03 -9.07 2.18
CA ALA A 385 -5.22 -10.28 2.20
C ALA A 385 -6.01 -11.57 1.88
N VAL A 386 -6.97 -11.45 0.96
CA VAL A 386 -7.76 -12.58 0.48
C VAL A 386 -6.96 -13.34 -0.57
N GLU A 387 -6.86 -14.66 -0.45
CA GLU A 387 -6.26 -15.51 -1.49
C GLU A 387 -7.15 -15.50 -2.74
N ALA A 388 -6.61 -14.95 -3.83
CA ALA A 388 -7.39 -14.55 -4.98
C ALA A 388 -7.95 -15.75 -5.78
N THR A 389 -7.25 -16.89 -5.78
CA THR A 389 -7.70 -18.09 -6.52
C THR A 389 -8.95 -18.68 -5.86
N SER A 390 -8.89 -18.88 -4.55
CA SER A 390 -9.98 -19.36 -3.71
C SER A 390 -11.16 -18.39 -3.75
N ALA A 391 -10.89 -17.08 -3.71
CA ALA A 391 -11.94 -16.06 -3.83
C ALA A 391 -12.67 -16.15 -5.18
N LEU A 392 -11.93 -16.27 -6.28
CA LEU A 392 -12.52 -16.41 -7.63
C LEU A 392 -13.37 -17.67 -7.73
N ILE A 393 -12.88 -18.82 -7.27
CA ILE A 393 -13.63 -20.08 -7.30
C ILE A 393 -14.90 -19.96 -6.45
N THR A 394 -14.77 -19.42 -5.23
CA THR A 394 -15.91 -19.24 -4.31
C THR A 394 -16.98 -18.36 -4.93
N LEU A 395 -16.57 -17.24 -5.53
CA LEU A 395 -17.48 -16.31 -6.19
C LEU A 395 -18.19 -16.98 -7.39
N ALA A 396 -17.46 -17.75 -8.20
CA ALA A 396 -18.03 -18.48 -9.33
C ALA A 396 -19.06 -19.55 -8.90
N VAL A 397 -18.76 -20.31 -7.84
CA VAL A 397 -19.70 -21.30 -7.26
C VAL A 397 -20.95 -20.62 -6.71
N GLN A 398 -20.79 -19.54 -5.94
CA GLN A 398 -21.93 -18.78 -5.38
C GLN A 398 -22.81 -18.23 -6.50
N LEU A 399 -22.20 -17.69 -7.55
CA LEU A 399 -22.93 -17.13 -8.69
C LEU A 399 -23.71 -18.20 -9.46
N ALA A 400 -23.07 -19.33 -9.78
CA ALA A 400 -23.72 -20.44 -10.47
C ALA A 400 -24.88 -21.03 -9.64
N SER A 401 -24.66 -21.22 -8.33
CA SER A 401 -25.69 -21.73 -7.42
C SER A 401 -26.88 -20.78 -7.29
N GLY A 402 -26.63 -19.48 -7.15
CA GLY A 402 -27.66 -18.44 -7.07
C GLY A 402 -28.52 -18.31 -8.33
N GLN A 403 -27.98 -18.67 -9.50
CA GLN A 403 -28.70 -18.68 -10.78
C GLN A 403 -29.31 -20.06 -11.13
N GLY A 404 -29.05 -21.10 -10.34
CA GLY A 404 -29.51 -22.47 -10.60
C GLY A 404 -28.76 -23.21 -11.71
N TRP A 405 -27.53 -22.78 -12.03
CA TRP A 405 -26.68 -23.38 -13.08
C TRP A 405 -25.88 -24.57 -12.52
N GLN A 406 -26.53 -25.72 -12.42
CA GLN A 406 -26.00 -26.89 -11.71
C GLN A 406 -24.72 -27.48 -12.31
N ASP A 407 -24.55 -27.41 -13.65
CA ASP A 407 -23.37 -27.96 -14.30
C ASP A 407 -22.16 -27.06 -14.09
N GLU A 408 -22.31 -25.73 -14.26
CA GLU A 408 -21.29 -24.75 -13.94
C GLU A 408 -20.88 -24.79 -12.46
N GLU A 409 -21.86 -24.91 -11.55
CA GLU A 409 -21.59 -25.06 -10.12
C GLU A 409 -20.71 -26.30 -9.87
N ARG A 410 -21.02 -27.44 -10.49
CA ARG A 410 -20.23 -28.67 -10.36
C ARG A 410 -18.81 -28.50 -10.88
N VAL A 411 -18.65 -27.85 -12.03
CA VAL A 411 -17.32 -27.59 -12.64
C VAL A 411 -16.46 -26.72 -11.72
N TRP A 412 -17.01 -25.61 -11.20
CA TRP A 412 -16.26 -24.72 -10.32
C TRP A 412 -15.97 -25.34 -8.96
N ARG A 413 -16.88 -26.13 -8.39
CA ARG A 413 -16.60 -26.89 -7.14
C ARG A 413 -15.47 -27.88 -7.30
N ALA A 414 -15.35 -28.53 -8.46
CA ALA A 414 -14.27 -29.47 -8.73
C ALA A 414 -12.89 -28.80 -8.79
N ARG A 415 -12.83 -27.48 -9.03
CA ARG A 415 -11.58 -26.68 -9.05
C ARG A 415 -11.09 -26.30 -7.64
N ALA A 416 -11.95 -26.42 -6.63
CA ALA A 416 -11.61 -26.17 -5.23
C ALA A 416 -11.02 -27.41 -4.52
N ALA A 417 -11.14 -28.59 -5.13
CA ALA A 417 -10.66 -29.87 -4.62
C ALA A 417 -9.28 -30.19 -5.19
#